data_AF-A0A292YM95-F1
#
_entry.id   AF-A0A292YM95-F1
#
_cell.length_a   1.000
_cell.length_b   1.000
_cell.length_c   1.000
_cell.angle_alpha   90.00
_cell.angle_beta   90.00
_cell.angle_gamma   90.00
#
_symmetry.space_group_name_H-M   'P 1'
#
loop_
_entity.id
_entity.type
_entity.pdbx_description
1 polymer ?
#
loop_
_entity_poly.entity_id
_entity_poly.type
_entity_poly.pdbx_seq_one_letter_code
_entity_poly.pdbx_strand_id
1 'polypeptide(L)' 'MTEELLGQYTKQISGLTLIPSGGGVFEVMVGDKLVFSKKELGRFPDEGEVAKLFAANI' A
#
# COMPACT_ATOMS: atom_id res chain seq x y z
N MET A 1 2.69 8.83 0.69
CA MET A 1 2.22 7.52 0.18
C MET A 1 0.83 7.59 -0.42
N THR A 2 -0.21 8.00 0.34
CA THR A 2 -1.58 8.12 -0.21
C THR A 2 -1.68 9.09 -1.38
N GLU A 3 -1.07 10.27 -1.27
CA GLU A 3 -1.03 11.28 -2.35
C GLU A 3 -0.29 10.78 -3.60
N GLU A 4 0.76 9.98 -3.44
CA GLU A 4 1.55 9.40 -4.54
C GLU A 4 0.72 8.40 -5.35
N LEU A 5 0.01 7.48 -4.65
CA LEU A 5 -0.86 6.49 -5.27
C LEU A 5 -2.05 7.16 -5.97
N LEU A 6 -2.71 8.11 -5.32
CA LEU A 6 -3.84 8.82 -5.92
C LEU A 6 -3.38 9.66 -7.11
N GLY A 7 -2.24 10.34 -7.02
CA GLY A 7 -1.70 11.14 -8.12
C GLY A 7 -1.46 10.34 -9.40
N GLN A 8 -0.91 9.13 -9.28
CA GLN A 8 -0.53 8.31 -10.44
C GLN A 8 -1.61 7.32 -10.88
N TYR A 9 -2.45 6.84 -9.96
CA TYR A 9 -3.36 5.70 -10.21
C TYR A 9 -4.83 6.01 -9.92
N THR A 10 -5.25 7.29 -9.85
CA THR A 10 -6.66 7.70 -9.63
C THR A 10 -7.68 6.93 -10.49
N LYS A 11 -7.36 6.62 -11.75
CA LYS A 11 -8.29 5.90 -12.66
C LYS A 11 -8.39 4.39 -12.37
N GLN A 12 -7.42 3.82 -11.66
CA GLN A 12 -7.27 2.39 -11.45
C GLN A 12 -7.63 1.98 -10.01
N ILE A 13 -7.65 2.94 -9.09
CA ILE A 13 -8.05 2.74 -7.71
C ILE A 13 -9.57 2.93 -7.60
N SER A 14 -10.31 1.83 -7.44
CA SER A 14 -11.75 1.90 -7.17
C SER A 14 -12.08 2.43 -5.78
N GLY A 15 -11.15 2.27 -4.83
CA GLY A 15 -11.28 2.79 -3.47
C GLY A 15 -9.99 2.64 -2.70
N LEU A 16 -9.71 3.61 -1.83
CA LEU A 16 -8.58 3.57 -0.89
C LEU A 16 -9.14 3.63 0.53
N THR A 17 -8.83 2.62 1.33
CA THR A 17 -9.28 2.53 2.71
C THR A 17 -8.06 2.56 3.63
N LEU A 18 -8.00 3.57 4.50
CA LEU A 18 -7.04 3.58 5.60
C LEU A 18 -7.69 2.91 6.81
N ILE A 19 -7.22 1.72 7.15
CA ILE A 19 -7.65 1.00 8.35
C ILE A 19 -6.68 1.34 9.47
N PRO A 20 -7.07 2.16 10.47
CA PRO A 20 -6.20 2.44 11.61
C PRO A 20 -6.08 1.17 12.46
N SER A 21 -4.87 0.62 12.51
CA SER A 21 -4.54 -0.53 13.35
C SER A 21 -3.62 -0.12 14.50
N GLY A 22 -3.86 -0.67 15.69
CA GLY A 22 -2.98 -0.54 16.84
C GLY A 22 -1.74 -1.44 16.72
N GLY A 23 -0.68 -1.15 17.48
CA GLY A 23 0.48 -2.05 17.61
C GLY A 23 1.57 -1.91 16.54
N GLY A 24 1.60 -0.80 15.79
CA GLY A 24 2.70 -0.48 14.87
C GLY A 24 2.76 -1.34 13.60
N VAL A 25 1.69 -2.05 13.29
CA VAL A 25 1.49 -2.83 12.07
C VAL A 25 1.18 -1.88 10.91
N PHE A 26 1.82 -2.13 9.77
CA PHE A 26 1.56 -1.41 8.53
C PHE A 26 1.47 -2.43 7.41
N GLU A 27 0.29 -2.57 6.83
CA GLU A 27 -0.01 -3.56 5.80
C GLU A 27 -0.63 -2.85 4.59
N VAL A 28 -0.18 -3.23 3.40
CA VAL A 28 -0.71 -2.73 2.15
C VAL A 28 -1.27 -3.90 1.36
N MET A 29 -2.53 -3.76 0.98
CA MET A 29 -3.24 -4.75 0.19
C MET A 29 -3.74 -4.12 -1.12
N VAL A 30 -3.72 -4.90 -2.19
CA VAL A 30 -4.29 -4.55 -3.49
C VAL A 30 -5.39 -5.57 -3.77
N GLY A 31 -6.65 -5.15 -3.64
CA GLY A 31 -7.78 -6.08 -3.58
C GLY A 31 -7.63 -7.04 -2.39
N ASP A 32 -7.66 -8.34 -2.66
CA ASP A 32 -7.50 -9.41 -1.67
C ASP A 32 -6.04 -9.85 -1.47
N LYS A 33 -5.07 -9.21 -2.13
CA LYS A 33 -3.65 -9.60 -2.07
C LYS A 33 -2.85 -8.68 -1.16
N LEU A 34 -2.22 -9.25 -0.13
CA LEU A 34 -1.21 -8.57 0.68
C LEU A 34 0.07 -8.38 -0.15
N VAL A 35 0.42 -7.12 -0.43
CA VAL A 35 1.61 -6.77 -1.21
C VAL A 35 2.76 -6.27 -0.35
N PHE A 36 2.48 -5.78 0.86
CA PHE A 36 3.48 -5.34 1.81
C PHE A 36 3.00 -5.54 3.24
N SER A 37 3.86 -6.06 4.12
CA SER A 37 3.63 -6.08 5.56
C SER A 37 4.90 -5.70 6.31
N LYS A 38 4.84 -4.59 7.05
CA LYS A 38 5.89 -4.18 7.97
C LYS A 38 6.10 -5.21 9.08
N LYS A 39 5.05 -5.94 9.47
CA LYS A 39 5.15 -6.98 10.49
C LYS A 39 6.02 -8.14 10.03
N GLU A 40 5.91 -8.51 8.74
CA GLU A 40 6.72 -9.57 8.13
C GLU A 40 8.13 -9.10 7.77
N LEU A 41 8.25 -7.88 7.21
CA LEU A 41 9.52 -7.35 6.71
C LEU A 41 10.36 -6.64 7.78
N GLY A 42 9.78 -6.30 8.92
CA GLY A 42 10.45 -5.58 10.00
C GLY A 42 10.85 -4.13 9.68
N ARG A 43 10.44 -3.59 8.53
CA ARG A 43 10.76 -2.23 8.07
C ARG A 43 9.55 -1.52 7.48
N PHE A 44 9.64 -0.19 7.39
CA PHE A 44 8.72 0.59 6.58
C PHE A 44 9.12 0.49 5.09
N PRO A 45 8.16 0.64 4.17
CA PRO A 45 8.46 0.65 2.75
C PRO A 45 9.26 1.91 2.40
N ASP A 46 10.19 1.76 1.45
CA ASP A 46 10.94 2.88 0.89
C ASP A 46 10.03 3.77 0.02
N GLU A 47 10.49 4.99 -0.27
CA GLU A 47 9.75 5.95 -1.10
C GLU A 47 9.50 5.37 -2.51
N GLY A 48 8.25 5.40 -2.98
CA GLY A 48 7.84 4.78 -4.24
C GLY A 48 7.77 3.24 -4.25
N GLU A 49 8.15 2.53 -3.18
CA GLU A 49 8.10 1.06 -3.13
C GLU A 49 6.65 0.57 -3.23
N VAL A 50 5.74 1.19 -2.48
CA VAL A 50 4.31 0.81 -2.51
C VAL A 50 3.67 1.10 -3.86
N ALA A 51 4.03 2.21 -4.52
CA ALA A 51 3.55 2.48 -5.89
C ALA A 51 4.02 1.43 -6.89
N LYS A 52 5.28 0.95 -6.79
CA LYS A 52 5.79 -0.14 -7.63
C LYS A 52 5.08 -1.46 -7.34
N LEU A 53 4.88 -1.80 -6.07
CA LEU A 53 4.14 -2.99 -5.67
C LEU A 53 2.69 -2.94 -6.15
N PHE A 54 2.06 -1.77 -6.07
CA PHE A 54 0.73 -1.55 -6.63
C PHE A 54 0.73 -1.78 -8.15
N ALA A 55 1.63 -1.13 -8.89
CA ALA A 55 1.75 -1.27 -10.35
C ALA A 55 2.00 -2.72 -10.82
N ALA A 56 2.69 -3.53 -10.01
CA ALA A 56 2.96 -4.93 -10.33
C ALA A 56 1.78 -5.89 -10.02
N ASN A 57 0.72 -5.40 -9.37
CA ASN A 57 -0.41 -6.20 -8.90
C ASN A 57 -1.78 -5.68 -9.37
N ILE A 58 -1.80 -4.76 -10.35
CA ILE A 58 -3.00 -4.28 -11.07
C ILE A 58 -3.15 -4.97 -12.43
#